data_AF-A0A517Q5C7-F1
#
_entry.id   AF-A0A517Q5C7-F1
#
_cell.length_a   1.000
_cell.length_b   1.000
_cell.length_c   1.000
_cell.angle_alpha   90.00
_cell.angle_beta   90.00
_cell.angle_gamma   90.00
#
_symmetry.space_group_name_H-M   'P 1'
#
loop_
_entity.id
_entity.type
_entity.pdbx_description
1 polymer ?
#
loop_
_entity_poly.entity_id
_entity_poly.type
_entity_poly.pdbx_seq_one_letter_code
_entity_poly.pdbx_strand_id
1 'polypeptide(L)'
;MLKQQSLFDAFESFETEPPDQQPLAAAVYVDLYDGESHLFVDPETSLDVLHEFATEIGLPGSVYKVKGITIPHYLLNQRQRDRAIAEGAMCLDEAGVESLDRAWKMPMIAIHSTVSIHPGKQITNHVRRTFGHRDLQPGTLMKAAVKVQGDLGVTTRVIRVVSVRREALSKMERDPDYGRREAELEGWPQLSGPEFVSCFCKKFKVVPATPVTRIEFTYV
;
A
#
# COMPACT_ATOMS: atom_id res chain seq x y z
N MET A 1 58.12 -8.78 -21.51
CA MET A 1 57.48 -7.67 -20.76
C MET A 1 56.13 -7.39 -21.39
N LEU A 2 55.05 -7.75 -20.70
CA LEU A 2 53.68 -7.33 -21.05
C LEU A 2 53.53 -5.84 -20.73
N LYS A 3 52.87 -5.07 -21.62
CA LYS A 3 51.70 -4.25 -21.28
C LYS A 3 51.14 -3.44 -22.46
N GLN A 4 49.84 -3.64 -22.65
CA GLN A 4 48.80 -2.65 -22.94
C GLN A 4 48.75 -1.99 -24.32
N GLN A 5 48.03 -2.64 -25.24
CA GLN A 5 47.14 -1.94 -26.15
C GLN A 5 45.68 -2.19 -25.71
N SER A 6 44.93 -1.09 -25.69
CA SER A 6 43.55 -0.95 -25.22
C SER A 6 42.60 -1.93 -25.90
N LEU A 7 41.89 -2.70 -25.09
CA LEU A 7 40.93 -3.74 -25.47
C LEU A 7 39.56 -3.31 -24.90
N PHE A 8 39.09 -2.12 -25.30
CA PHE A 8 37.83 -1.53 -24.84
C PHE A 8 37.10 -0.70 -25.92
N ASP A 9 37.21 -1.09 -27.18
CA ASP A 9 36.36 -0.56 -28.29
C ASP A 9 35.47 -1.67 -28.90
N ALA A 10 34.93 -2.55 -28.06
CA ALA A 10 34.02 -3.60 -28.52
C ALA A 10 33.03 -4.01 -27.44
N PHE A 11 32.12 -3.11 -27.06
CA PHE A 11 30.86 -3.46 -26.39
C PHE A 11 29.80 -2.37 -26.64
N GLU A 12 29.65 -1.93 -27.90
CA GLU A 12 28.36 -1.42 -28.38
C GLU A 12 27.55 -2.62 -28.86
N SER A 13 26.73 -3.19 -27.98
CA SER A 13 25.72 -4.18 -28.39
C SER A 13 24.55 -4.16 -27.43
N PHE A 14 23.45 -3.59 -27.92
CA PHE A 14 22.06 -3.87 -27.54
C PHE A 14 21.68 -3.66 -26.07
N GLU A 15 21.56 -2.40 -25.66
CA GLU A 15 20.46 -2.04 -24.78
C GLU A 15 19.19 -1.97 -25.65
N THR A 16 18.52 -3.11 -25.83
CA THR A 16 17.08 -3.05 -26.12
C THR A 16 16.43 -2.45 -24.89
N GLU A 17 16.02 -1.19 -24.99
CA GLU A 17 15.07 -0.61 -24.05
C GLU A 17 13.93 -1.63 -23.85
N PRO A 18 13.56 -1.96 -22.60
CA PRO A 18 12.39 -2.80 -22.36
C PRO A 18 11.22 -2.14 -23.08
N PRO A 19 10.37 -2.91 -23.78
CA PRO A 19 9.26 -2.34 -24.52
C PRO A 19 8.49 -1.44 -23.58
N ASP A 20 8.33 -0.19 -24.02
CA ASP A 20 7.52 0.85 -23.42
C ASP A 20 6.24 0.19 -22.88
N GLN A 21 6.22 -0.11 -21.57
CA GLN A 21 5.04 -0.67 -20.92
C GLN A 21 4.06 0.48 -20.92
N GLN A 22 3.27 0.58 -22.00
CA GLN A 22 2.03 1.32 -21.98
C GLN A 22 1.38 1.00 -20.64
N PRO A 23 1.05 2.01 -19.80
CA PRO A 23 0.40 1.73 -18.54
C PRO A 23 -0.82 0.89 -18.88
N LEU A 24 -0.84 -0.37 -18.42
CA LEU A 24 -2.04 -1.19 -18.50
C LEU A 24 -3.14 -0.30 -17.93
N ALA A 25 -4.18 -0.03 -18.72
CA ALA A 25 -5.37 0.62 -18.18
C ALA A 25 -5.72 -0.10 -16.88
N ALA A 26 -5.86 0.64 -15.78
CA ALA A 26 -6.06 0.07 -14.45
C ALA A 26 -7.19 -0.97 -14.52
N ALA A 27 -6.83 -2.24 -14.41
CA ALA A 27 -7.69 -3.33 -14.83
C ALA A 27 -8.63 -3.71 -13.67
N VAL A 28 -9.93 -3.60 -13.93
CA VAL A 28 -10.97 -4.17 -13.05
C VAL A 28 -11.30 -5.56 -13.56
N TYR A 29 -11.28 -6.53 -12.65
CA TYR A 29 -11.51 -7.94 -12.95
C TYR A 29 -12.85 -8.39 -12.41
N VAL A 30 -13.45 -9.33 -13.12
CA VAL A 30 -14.64 -10.05 -12.66
C VAL A 30 -14.43 -11.54 -12.83
N ASP A 31 -14.81 -12.32 -11.82
CA ASP A 31 -14.68 -13.78 -11.84
C ASP A 31 -16.03 -14.50 -11.72
N LEU A 32 -15.92 -15.83 -11.67
CA LEU A 32 -16.94 -16.71 -11.12
C LEU A 32 -16.21 -17.75 -10.27
N TYR A 33 -16.29 -17.61 -8.95
CA TYR A 33 -15.62 -18.51 -8.01
C TYR A 33 -16.62 -19.01 -6.95
N ASP A 34 -16.62 -20.31 -6.70
CA ASP A 34 -17.55 -20.98 -5.77
C ASP A 34 -19.04 -20.65 -5.98
N GLY A 35 -19.42 -20.40 -7.25
CA GLY A 35 -20.80 -20.06 -7.62
C GLY A 35 -21.20 -18.59 -7.36
N GLU A 36 -20.28 -17.76 -6.85
CA GLU A 36 -20.47 -16.32 -6.68
C GLU A 36 -19.59 -15.54 -7.68
N SER A 37 -20.00 -14.31 -7.99
CA SER A 37 -19.26 -13.43 -8.89
C SER A 37 -18.64 -12.28 -8.11
N HIS A 38 -17.32 -12.11 -8.24
CA HIS A 38 -16.57 -11.10 -7.50
C HIS A 38 -16.00 -10.06 -8.46
N LEU A 39 -16.01 -8.80 -8.05
CA LEU A 39 -15.36 -7.68 -8.77
C LEU A 39 -14.25 -7.11 -7.90
N PHE A 40 -13.04 -7.06 -8.45
CA PHE A 40 -11.82 -6.67 -7.72
C PHE A 40 -10.77 -6.13 -8.68
N VAL A 41 -9.64 -5.70 -8.12
CA VAL A 41 -8.48 -5.18 -8.85
C VAL A 41 -7.22 -5.92 -8.41
N ASP A 42 -6.15 -5.81 -9.18
CA ASP A 42 -4.82 -6.27 -8.75
C ASP A 42 -4.26 -5.35 -7.64
N PRO A 43 -3.29 -5.81 -6.84
CA PRO A 43 -2.79 -5.01 -5.71
C PRO A 43 -1.94 -3.79 -6.12
N GLU A 44 -1.56 -3.66 -7.40
CA GLU A 44 -0.90 -2.48 -7.96
C GLU A 44 -1.90 -1.44 -8.49
N THR A 45 -3.20 -1.75 -8.46
CA THR A 45 -4.28 -0.83 -8.82
C THR A 45 -4.93 -0.28 -7.56
N SER A 46 -5.13 1.06 -7.52
CA SER A 46 -5.80 1.72 -6.40
C SER A 46 -7.22 1.16 -6.20
N LEU A 47 -7.60 0.94 -4.94
CA LEU A 47 -8.97 0.56 -4.58
C LEU A 47 -9.99 1.65 -4.93
N ASP A 48 -9.56 2.90 -5.12
CA ASP A 48 -10.44 3.97 -5.58
C ASP A 48 -10.96 3.68 -7.01
N VAL A 49 -10.14 3.07 -7.88
CA VAL A 49 -10.57 2.59 -9.22
C VAL A 49 -11.68 1.55 -9.11
N LEU A 50 -11.55 0.60 -8.18
CA LEU A 50 -12.58 -0.41 -7.91
C LEU A 50 -13.88 0.24 -7.43
N HIS A 51 -13.79 1.23 -6.54
CA HIS A 51 -14.94 1.94 -5.99
C HIS A 51 -15.66 2.80 -7.03
N GLU A 52 -14.90 3.47 -7.91
CA GLU A 52 -15.43 4.26 -9.02
C GLU A 52 -16.18 3.35 -10.01
N PHE A 53 -15.54 2.26 -10.46
CA PHE A 53 -16.18 1.29 -11.36
C PHE A 53 -17.45 0.68 -10.74
N ALA A 54 -17.38 0.30 -9.45
CA ALA A 54 -18.53 -0.22 -8.73
C ALA A 54 -19.69 0.79 -8.68
N THR A 55 -19.38 2.08 -8.51
CA THR A 55 -20.37 3.16 -8.50
C THR A 55 -21.03 3.33 -9.87
N GLU A 56 -20.25 3.31 -10.95
CA GLU A 56 -20.74 3.42 -12.33
C GLU A 56 -21.72 2.30 -12.68
N ILE A 57 -21.43 1.07 -12.25
CA ILE A 57 -22.32 -0.08 -12.47
C ILE A 57 -23.44 -0.20 -11.42
N GLY A 58 -23.52 0.74 -10.46
CA GLY A 58 -24.60 0.87 -9.49
C GLY A 58 -24.54 -0.11 -8.31
N LEU A 59 -23.35 -0.52 -7.89
CA LEU A 59 -23.15 -1.38 -6.71
C LEU A 59 -23.16 -0.55 -5.42
N PRO A 60 -24.01 -0.89 -4.43
CA PRO A 60 -23.97 -0.22 -3.14
C PRO A 60 -22.72 -0.63 -2.35
N GLY A 61 -22.16 0.28 -1.54
CA GLY A 61 -21.02 -0.05 -0.66
C GLY A 61 -21.29 -1.17 0.36
N SER A 62 -22.55 -1.53 0.62
CA SER A 62 -22.92 -2.63 1.52
C SER A 62 -22.52 -4.02 1.01
N VAL A 63 -22.31 -4.18 -0.29
CA VAL A 63 -21.85 -5.44 -0.90
C VAL A 63 -20.33 -5.51 -1.03
N TYR A 64 -19.60 -4.46 -0.63
CA TYR A 64 -18.15 -4.47 -0.57
C TYR A 64 -17.65 -5.28 0.63
N LYS A 65 -16.69 -6.17 0.39
CA LYS A 65 -16.19 -7.13 1.36
C LYS A 65 -14.69 -6.94 1.60
N VAL A 66 -14.34 -6.75 2.86
CA VAL A 66 -12.97 -6.39 3.30
C VAL A 66 -12.50 -7.09 4.56
N LYS A 67 -13.41 -7.59 5.39
CA LYS A 67 -13.06 -8.17 6.69
C LYS A 67 -12.82 -9.67 6.55
N GLY A 68 -11.62 -10.13 6.91
CA GLY A 68 -11.27 -11.56 6.90
C GLY A 68 -11.09 -12.16 5.51
N ILE A 69 -10.88 -11.32 4.49
CA ILE A 69 -10.81 -11.73 3.08
C ILE A 69 -9.45 -11.33 2.52
N THR A 70 -8.88 -12.18 1.65
CA THR A 70 -7.60 -11.94 0.99
C THR A 70 -7.69 -10.79 0.00
N ILE A 71 -8.64 -10.84 -0.93
CA ILE A 71 -8.85 -9.83 -1.99
C ILE A 71 -10.05 -8.95 -1.61
N PRO A 72 -9.89 -7.65 -1.35
CA PRO A 72 -11.02 -6.73 -1.24
C PRO A 72 -11.84 -6.74 -2.54
N HIS A 73 -13.14 -7.01 -2.43
CA HIS A 73 -13.99 -7.20 -3.61
C HIS A 73 -15.43 -6.79 -3.36
N TYR A 74 -16.19 -6.60 -4.43
CA TYR A 74 -17.65 -6.54 -4.40
C TYR A 74 -18.24 -7.89 -4.76
N LEU A 75 -19.38 -8.25 -4.15
CA LEU A 75 -20.21 -9.38 -4.59
C LEU A 75 -21.22 -8.93 -5.64
N LEU A 76 -21.40 -9.74 -6.67
CA LEU A 76 -22.25 -9.46 -7.82
C LEU A 76 -23.26 -10.59 -8.01
N ASN A 77 -24.49 -10.21 -8.37
CA ASN A 77 -25.42 -11.14 -9.01
C ASN A 77 -25.15 -11.21 -10.53
N GLN A 78 -25.80 -12.15 -11.21
CA GLN A 78 -25.61 -12.36 -12.65
C GLN A 78 -25.80 -11.08 -13.49
N ARG A 79 -26.85 -10.31 -13.22
CA ARG A 79 -27.12 -9.06 -13.97
C ARG A 79 -26.02 -8.01 -13.76
N GLN A 80 -25.51 -7.89 -12.54
CA GLN A 80 -24.41 -6.98 -12.22
C GLN A 80 -23.11 -7.43 -12.88
N ARG A 81 -22.84 -8.74 -12.90
CA ARG A 81 -21.70 -9.32 -13.60
C ARG A 81 -21.75 -9.03 -15.10
N ASP A 82 -22.88 -9.31 -15.74
CA ASP A 82 -23.04 -9.07 -17.18
C ASP A 82 -22.84 -7.58 -17.52
N ARG A 83 -23.31 -6.68 -16.64
CA ARG A 83 -23.07 -5.24 -16.75
C ARG A 83 -21.58 -4.91 -16.57
N ALA A 84 -20.90 -5.46 -15.58
CA ALA A 84 -19.46 -5.21 -15.37
C ALA A 84 -18.65 -5.58 -16.62
N ILE A 85 -18.96 -6.71 -17.25
CA ILE A 85 -18.30 -7.15 -18.50
C ILE A 85 -18.61 -6.18 -19.64
N ALA A 86 -19.85 -5.73 -19.77
CA ALA A 86 -20.24 -4.77 -20.81
C ALA A 86 -19.53 -3.42 -20.66
N GLU A 87 -19.21 -3.01 -19.43
CA GLU A 87 -18.48 -1.77 -19.10
C GLU A 87 -16.95 -1.96 -19.11
N GLY A 88 -16.46 -3.16 -19.48
CA GLY A 88 -15.04 -3.41 -19.73
C GLY A 88 -14.29 -4.16 -18.63
N ALA A 89 -14.97 -4.71 -17.61
CA ALA A 89 -14.32 -5.59 -16.65
C ALA A 89 -13.78 -6.85 -17.33
N MET A 90 -12.54 -7.21 -17.02
CA MET A 90 -11.86 -8.37 -17.57
C MET A 90 -12.31 -9.65 -16.87
N CYS A 91 -12.83 -10.61 -17.62
CA CYS A 91 -13.14 -11.93 -17.08
C CYS A 91 -11.87 -12.70 -16.72
N LEU A 92 -11.81 -13.23 -15.50
CA LEU A 92 -10.78 -14.17 -15.07
C LEU A 92 -11.32 -15.58 -14.97
N ASP A 93 -10.47 -16.54 -15.35
CA ASP A 93 -10.66 -17.95 -15.05
C ASP A 93 -10.12 -18.30 -13.66
N GLU A 94 -10.27 -19.56 -13.26
CA GLU A 94 -9.83 -20.05 -11.95
C GLU A 94 -8.32 -19.84 -11.73
N ALA A 95 -7.50 -20.04 -12.75
CA ALA A 95 -6.06 -19.82 -12.67
C ALA A 95 -5.70 -18.34 -12.47
N GLY A 96 -6.42 -17.43 -13.14
CA GLY A 96 -6.29 -15.99 -12.93
C GLY A 96 -6.67 -15.56 -11.52
N VAL A 97 -7.77 -16.08 -10.99
CA VAL A 97 -8.23 -15.83 -9.61
C VAL A 97 -7.18 -16.32 -8.60
N GLU A 98 -6.66 -17.55 -8.77
CA GLU A 98 -5.61 -18.07 -7.91
C GLU A 98 -4.34 -17.21 -7.94
N SER A 99 -3.95 -16.74 -9.13
CA SER A 99 -2.79 -15.86 -9.28
C SER A 99 -2.98 -14.55 -8.51
N LEU A 100 -4.18 -13.95 -8.59
CA LEU A 100 -4.49 -12.73 -7.85
C LEU A 100 -4.63 -12.95 -6.35
N ASP A 101 -5.20 -14.08 -5.90
CA ASP A 101 -5.22 -14.44 -4.48
C ASP A 101 -3.81 -14.52 -3.91
N ARG A 102 -2.87 -15.13 -4.65
CA ARG A 102 -1.45 -15.17 -4.28
C ARG A 102 -0.84 -13.76 -4.25
N ALA A 103 -1.12 -12.92 -5.24
CA ALA A 103 -0.63 -11.54 -5.27
C ALA A 103 -1.15 -10.72 -4.08
N TRP A 104 -2.38 -10.97 -3.65
CA TRP A 104 -3.00 -10.31 -2.49
C TRP A 104 -2.57 -10.87 -1.13
N LYS A 105 -1.77 -11.95 -1.07
CA LYS A 105 -1.15 -12.45 0.19
C LYS A 105 0.06 -11.62 0.61
N MET A 106 -0.20 -10.35 0.87
CA MET A 106 0.80 -9.35 1.25
C MET A 106 0.88 -9.16 2.77
N PRO A 107 2.03 -8.71 3.30
CA PRO A 107 2.13 -8.27 4.69
C PRO A 107 1.20 -7.06 4.94
N MET A 108 0.77 -6.91 6.19
CA MET A 108 -0.16 -5.86 6.59
C MET A 108 0.51 -4.87 7.54
N ILE A 109 0.18 -3.59 7.40
CA ILE A 109 0.59 -2.53 8.32
C ILE A 109 -0.61 -1.73 8.81
N ALA A 110 -0.60 -1.41 10.10
CA ALA A 110 -1.61 -0.55 10.70
C ALA A 110 -1.31 0.91 10.37
N ILE A 111 -2.20 1.54 9.60
CA ILE A 111 -2.20 2.98 9.36
C ILE A 111 -3.27 3.66 10.20
N HIS A 112 -3.00 4.90 10.61
CA HIS A 112 -4.02 5.72 11.23
C HIS A 112 -4.89 6.32 10.12
N SER A 113 -6.20 6.02 10.10
CA SER A 113 -7.14 6.92 9.44
C SER A 113 -7.48 8.04 10.42
N THR A 114 -6.54 8.94 10.68
CA THR A 114 -6.86 10.09 11.52
C THR A 114 -7.75 11.00 10.69
N VAL A 115 -9.03 11.11 11.06
CA VAL A 115 -9.87 12.22 10.61
C VAL A 115 -9.24 13.46 11.24
N SER A 116 -8.84 14.43 10.42
CA SER A 116 -8.34 15.71 10.94
C SER A 116 -9.33 16.30 11.94
N ILE A 117 -8.83 16.98 12.97
CA ILE A 117 -9.65 17.83 13.85
C ILE A 117 -10.39 18.93 13.08
N HIS A 118 -9.96 19.22 11.84
CA HIS A 118 -10.66 20.04 10.89
C HIS A 118 -11.50 19.15 9.96
N PRO A 119 -12.84 19.30 9.96
CA PRO A 119 -13.72 18.58 9.04
C PRO A 119 -13.23 18.68 7.59
N GLY A 120 -13.18 17.56 6.87
CA GLY A 120 -12.85 17.51 5.45
C GLY A 120 -11.36 17.44 5.09
N LYS A 121 -10.42 17.61 6.04
CA LYS A 121 -8.99 17.43 5.75
C LYS A 121 -8.58 15.98 6.03
N GLN A 122 -8.28 15.22 4.99
CA GLN A 122 -7.68 13.89 5.16
C GLN A 122 -6.24 14.05 5.65
N ILE A 123 -5.90 13.43 6.77
CA ILE A 123 -4.50 13.28 7.16
C ILE A 123 -3.98 12.04 6.45
N THR A 124 -3.07 12.27 5.51
CA THR A 124 -2.36 11.23 4.79
C THR A 124 -0.98 11.08 5.41
N ASN A 125 -0.61 9.87 5.80
CA ASN A 125 0.71 9.57 6.33
C ASN A 125 1.54 8.81 5.28
N HIS A 126 2.81 9.15 5.17
CA HIS A 126 3.77 8.53 4.25
C HIS A 126 4.91 7.83 4.99
N VAL A 127 4.96 7.99 6.31
CA VAL A 127 5.91 7.32 7.19
C VAL A 127 5.17 6.59 8.31
N ARG A 128 5.74 5.47 8.73
CA ARG A 128 5.30 4.72 9.89
C ARG A 128 6.47 4.14 10.67
N ARG A 129 6.44 4.33 11.99
CA ARG A 129 7.36 3.71 12.95
C ARG A 129 6.72 2.52 13.64
N THR A 130 7.43 1.41 13.63
CA THR A 130 6.97 0.13 14.18
C THR A 130 8.13 -0.65 14.79
N PHE A 131 7.82 -1.63 15.63
CA PHE A 131 8.81 -2.56 16.19
C PHE A 131 9.04 -3.79 15.30
N GLY A 132 8.13 -4.04 14.35
CA GLY A 132 8.19 -5.13 13.37
C GLY A 132 8.83 -4.72 12.04
N HIS A 133 8.63 -5.55 11.01
CA HIS A 133 9.02 -5.29 9.62
C HIS A 133 10.50 -4.90 9.43
N ARG A 134 11.39 -5.45 10.26
CA ARG A 134 12.81 -5.08 10.27
C ARG A 134 13.55 -5.44 8.99
N ASP A 135 13.07 -6.49 8.32
CA ASP A 135 13.67 -7.06 7.11
C ASP A 135 12.84 -6.71 5.85
N LEU A 136 11.91 -5.77 5.97
CA LEU A 136 11.08 -5.28 4.87
C LEU A 136 11.97 -4.58 3.83
N GLN A 137 11.73 -4.88 2.56
CA GLN A 137 12.52 -4.32 1.46
C GLN A 137 11.78 -3.19 0.75
N PRO A 138 12.48 -2.15 0.25
CA PRO A 138 11.93 -1.22 -0.74
C PRO A 138 11.28 -1.96 -1.91
N GLY A 139 10.19 -1.40 -2.45
CA GLY A 139 9.36 -2.00 -3.50
C GLY A 139 8.28 -2.96 -3.00
N THR A 140 8.35 -3.45 -1.75
CA THR A 140 7.36 -4.37 -1.20
C THR A 140 5.97 -3.71 -1.14
N LEU A 141 4.94 -4.42 -1.62
CA LEU A 141 3.55 -4.03 -1.41
C LEU A 141 3.05 -4.47 -0.03
N MET A 142 2.26 -3.62 0.63
CA MET A 142 1.62 -3.95 1.90
C MET A 142 0.16 -3.52 1.91
N LYS A 143 -0.66 -4.30 2.62
CA LYS A 143 -2.03 -3.89 2.97
C LYS A 143 -1.96 -2.83 4.07
N ALA A 144 -2.44 -1.64 3.77
CA ALA A 144 -2.67 -0.62 4.77
C ALA A 144 -4.06 -0.85 5.38
N ALA A 145 -4.09 -1.20 6.66
CA ALA A 145 -5.32 -1.56 7.35
C ALA A 145 -5.59 -0.65 8.55
N VAL A 146 -6.87 -0.40 8.80
CA VAL A 146 -7.35 0.30 9.99
C VAL A 146 -7.76 -0.73 11.04
N LYS A 147 -7.48 -0.42 12.30
CA LYS A 147 -7.98 -1.23 13.41
C LYS A 147 -9.46 -0.95 13.64
N VAL A 148 -10.27 -1.99 13.66
CA VAL A 148 -11.69 -1.93 14.03
C VAL A 148 -11.87 -2.79 15.26
N GLN A 149 -12.35 -2.20 16.36
CA GLN A 149 -12.63 -2.91 17.63
C GLN A 149 -11.43 -3.70 18.21
N GLY A 150 -10.20 -3.24 17.97
CA GLY A 150 -8.98 -3.89 18.47
C GLY A 150 -8.29 -4.79 17.45
N ASP A 151 -9.01 -5.24 16.42
CA ASP A 151 -8.48 -6.11 15.37
C ASP A 151 -7.99 -5.31 14.17
N LEU A 152 -6.81 -5.66 13.67
CA LEU A 152 -6.32 -5.18 12.38
C LEU A 152 -7.02 -6.01 11.31
N GLY A 153 -7.97 -5.43 10.57
CA GLY A 153 -8.81 -6.30 9.73
C GLY A 153 -9.45 -5.68 8.51
N VAL A 154 -9.53 -4.35 8.42
CA VAL A 154 -10.11 -3.70 7.23
C VAL A 154 -8.99 -3.08 6.42
N THR A 155 -8.65 -3.74 5.32
CA THR A 155 -7.75 -3.17 4.31
C THR A 155 -8.45 -1.98 3.68
N THR A 156 -7.84 -0.81 3.80
CA THR A 156 -8.38 0.43 3.23
C THR A 156 -7.63 0.86 1.98
N ARG A 157 -6.33 0.56 1.89
CA ARG A 157 -5.47 0.87 0.75
C ARG A 157 -4.34 -0.16 0.61
N VAL A 158 -3.70 -0.17 -0.55
CA VAL A 158 -2.38 -0.78 -0.74
C VAL A 158 -1.32 0.33 -0.71
N ILE A 159 -0.17 0.03 -0.13
CA ILE A 159 1.00 0.92 -0.13
C ILE A 159 2.19 0.21 -0.74
N ARG A 160 3.11 0.99 -1.32
CA ARG A 160 4.41 0.52 -1.76
C ARG A 160 5.50 1.10 -0.87
N VAL A 161 6.35 0.24 -0.35
CA VAL A 161 7.47 0.63 0.50
C VAL A 161 8.52 1.36 -0.33
N VAL A 162 8.88 2.57 0.10
CA VAL A 162 9.91 3.41 -0.54
C VAL A 162 11.25 3.25 0.17
N SER A 163 11.27 3.32 1.50
CA SER A 163 12.50 3.16 2.27
C SER A 163 12.25 2.52 3.63
N VAL A 164 13.20 1.71 4.09
CA VAL A 164 13.15 1.05 5.41
C VAL A 164 14.49 1.27 6.10
N ARG A 165 14.46 1.79 7.33
CA ARG A 165 15.66 1.91 8.16
C ARG A 165 15.35 1.76 9.63
N ARG A 166 16.36 1.32 10.39
CA ARG A 166 16.31 1.27 11.86
C ARG A 166 16.95 2.52 12.42
N GLU A 167 16.26 3.20 13.31
CA GLU A 167 16.79 4.38 13.99
C GLU A 167 16.16 4.58 15.37
N ALA A 168 16.90 5.24 16.26
CA ALA A 168 16.40 5.60 17.59
C ALA A 168 15.41 6.78 17.49
N LEU A 169 14.37 6.75 18.32
CA LEU A 169 13.38 7.84 18.40
C LEU A 169 14.01 9.20 18.75
N SER A 170 15.04 9.19 19.59
CA SER A 170 15.81 10.38 20.01
C SER A 170 16.44 11.16 18.85
N LYS A 171 16.53 10.59 17.65
CA LYS A 171 16.93 11.34 16.46
C LYS A 171 15.94 12.48 16.15
N MET A 172 14.65 12.26 16.38
CA MET A 172 13.62 13.29 16.21
C MET A 172 13.67 14.37 17.31
N GLU A 173 14.30 14.10 18.46
CA GLU A 173 14.51 15.09 19.52
C GLU A 173 15.75 15.96 19.27
N ARG A 174 16.82 15.36 18.74
CA ARG A 174 18.12 16.00 18.57
C ARG A 174 18.20 16.90 17.33
N ASP A 175 17.40 16.60 16.31
CA ASP A 175 17.31 17.37 15.08
C ASP A 175 15.86 17.89 14.94
N PRO A 176 15.61 19.18 15.29
CA PRO A 176 14.27 19.76 15.28
C PRO A 176 13.60 19.77 13.91
N ASP A 177 14.36 19.99 12.84
CA ASP A 177 13.82 20.06 11.47
C ASP A 177 13.45 18.66 10.97
N TYR A 178 14.33 17.69 11.21
CA TYR A 178 14.02 16.29 10.98
C TYR A 178 12.79 15.83 11.78
N GLY A 179 12.76 16.14 13.08
CA GLY A 179 11.68 15.73 13.97
C GLY A 179 10.32 16.28 13.54
N ARG A 180 10.26 17.55 13.13
CA ARG A 180 9.04 18.18 12.61
C ARG A 180 8.58 17.53 11.31
N ARG A 181 9.48 17.35 10.34
CA ARG A 181 9.16 16.72 9.05
C ARG A 181 8.66 15.29 9.22
N GLU A 182 9.29 14.53 10.11
CA GLU A 182 8.91 13.14 10.37
C GLU A 182 7.58 13.01 11.11
N ALA A 183 7.29 13.93 12.05
CA ALA A 183 5.99 13.98 12.71
C ALA A 183 4.87 14.28 11.70
N GLU A 184 5.10 15.23 10.78
CA GLU A 184 4.19 15.50 9.67
C GLU A 184 3.95 14.27 8.78
N LEU A 185 5.02 13.60 8.34
CA LEU A 185 4.93 12.40 7.51
C LEU A 185 4.23 11.21 8.21
N GLU A 186 4.27 11.14 9.55
CA GLU A 186 3.51 10.17 10.35
C GLU A 186 2.03 10.56 10.54
N GLY A 187 1.61 11.71 10.01
CA GLY A 187 0.26 12.24 10.13
C GLY A 187 0.02 13.09 11.39
N TRP A 188 1.08 13.66 11.97
CA TRP A 188 1.02 14.52 13.16
C TRP A 188 1.70 15.88 12.92
N PRO A 189 1.25 16.67 11.92
CA PRO A 189 1.89 17.94 11.55
C PRO A 189 1.88 18.99 12.67
N GLN A 190 0.99 18.84 13.65
CA GLN A 190 0.90 19.72 14.82
C GLN A 190 1.91 19.42 15.92
N LEU A 191 2.61 18.28 15.86
CA LEU A 191 3.57 17.88 16.88
C LEU A 191 4.99 18.22 16.43
N SER A 192 5.79 18.76 17.35
CA SER A 192 7.24 18.76 17.21
C SER A 192 7.82 17.35 17.36
N GLY A 193 9.08 17.18 16.96
CA GLY A 193 9.80 15.91 17.16
C GLY A 193 9.78 15.42 18.62
N PRO A 194 10.14 16.25 19.61
CA PRO A 194 10.07 15.88 21.03
C PRO A 194 8.66 15.51 21.52
N GLU A 195 7.62 16.25 21.10
CA GLU A 195 6.24 15.95 21.47
C GLU A 195 5.78 14.62 20.88
N PHE A 196 6.10 14.37 19.60
CA PHE A 196 5.84 13.08 18.96
C PHE A 196 6.52 11.92 19.70
N VAL A 197 7.80 12.06 20.03
CA VAL A 197 8.57 11.04 20.75
C VAL A 197 7.97 10.79 22.14
N SER A 198 7.61 11.85 22.87
CA SER A 198 6.95 11.73 24.18
C SER A 198 5.63 10.96 24.08
N CYS A 199 4.77 11.29 23.12
CA CYS A 199 3.53 10.58 22.86
C CYS A 199 3.76 9.10 22.48
N PHE A 200 4.74 8.84 21.62
CA PHE A 200 5.10 7.49 21.17
C PHE A 200 5.61 6.64 22.35
N CYS A 201 6.56 7.15 23.11
CA CYS A 201 7.13 6.50 24.29
C CYS A 201 6.05 6.19 25.33
N LYS A 202 5.15 7.13 25.62
CA LYS A 202 4.04 6.91 26.55
C LYS A 202 3.09 5.81 26.07
N LYS A 203 2.72 5.83 24.78
CA LYS A 203 1.79 4.86 24.20
C LYS A 203 2.35 3.44 24.17
N PHE A 204 3.61 3.29 23.77
CA PHE A 204 4.24 1.99 23.59
C PHE A 204 5.10 1.54 24.77
N LYS A 205 5.19 2.35 25.83
CA LYS A 205 5.99 2.10 27.04
C LYS A 205 7.47 1.86 26.71
N VAL A 206 8.03 2.71 25.86
CA VAL A 206 9.43 2.67 25.42
C VAL A 206 10.15 3.98 25.76
N VAL A 207 11.46 4.04 25.51
CA VAL A 207 12.29 5.22 25.76
C VAL A 207 12.82 5.82 24.46
N PRO A 208 13.26 7.09 24.43
CA PRO A 208 13.75 7.72 23.20
C PRO A 208 14.95 7.00 22.56
N ALA A 209 15.77 6.29 23.34
CA ALA A 209 16.88 5.50 22.81
C ALA A 209 16.43 4.20 22.10
N THR A 210 15.16 3.79 22.23
CA THR A 210 14.67 2.53 21.66
C THR A 210 14.74 2.59 20.12
N PRO A 211 15.41 1.62 19.47
CA PRO A 211 15.44 1.54 18.02
C PRO A 211 14.10 1.08 17.47
N VAL A 212 13.55 1.82 16.51
CA VAL A 212 12.32 1.50 15.79
C VAL A 212 12.61 1.36 14.29
N THR A 213 11.80 0.58 13.60
CA THR A 213 11.79 0.52 12.13
C THR A 213 10.98 1.70 11.62
N ARG A 214 11.62 2.61 10.89
CA ARG A 214 10.96 3.65 10.10
C ARG A 214 10.73 3.12 8.69
N ILE A 215 9.47 3.10 8.28
CA ILE A 215 9.03 2.68 6.95
C ILE A 215 8.45 3.91 6.26
N GLU A 216 8.98 4.27 5.11
CA GLU A 216 8.40 5.26 4.21
C GLU A 216 7.71 4.56 3.06
N PHE A 217 6.59 5.11 2.62
CA PHE A 217 5.75 4.48 1.61
C PHE A 217 4.93 5.50 0.82
N THR A 218 4.51 5.06 -0.37
CA THR A 218 3.50 5.74 -1.19
C THR A 218 2.24 4.91 -1.24
N TYR A 219 1.10 5.56 -1.47
CA TYR A 219 -0.12 4.86 -1.80
C TYR A 219 -0.05 4.42 -3.26
N VAL A 220 -0.59 3.24 -3.51
CA VAL A 220 -0.86 2.71 -4.85
C VAL A 220 -2.17 3.31 -5.34
#